data_AF-A0AA41S846-F1
#
_entry.id   AF-A0AA41S846-F1
#
_cell.length_a   1.000
_cell.length_b   1.000
_cell.length_c   1.000
_cell.angle_alpha   90.00
_cell.angle_beta   90.00
_cell.angle_gamma   90.00
#
_symmetry.space_group_name_H-M   'P 1'
#
loop_
_entity.id
_entity.type
_entity.pdbx_description
1 polymer ?
#
loop_
_entity_poly.entity_id
_entity_poly.type
_entity_poly.pdbx_seq_one_letter_code
_entity_poly.pdbx_strand_id
1 'polypeptide(L)'
;MLHQRYIFLHVFSFSLGSLLETLPGVVFYLVVVQAVETALTEEQHQRALLLSLRLNEDSLIQKCILSVKPADIPAVASSIPFRYLQRLMEALSNLLENSPHLEFILRWCQEFCKAHGHSIQENFRTLHPALRSLNKAITRAHQDLAETCSSNLYSLRYLTTTITKD
;
A
#
# COMPACT_ATOMS: atom_id res chain seq x y z
N MET A 1 49.81 3.98 12.83
CA MET A 1 48.78 5.00 13.13
C MET A 1 47.39 4.73 12.52
N LEU A 2 47.21 3.79 11.58
CA LEU A 2 45.89 3.48 10.99
C LEU A 2 44.98 2.60 11.88
N HIS A 3 45.55 1.80 12.78
CA HIS A 3 44.80 0.83 13.59
C HIS A 3 43.96 1.49 14.70
N GLN A 4 44.42 2.61 15.28
CA GLN A 4 43.63 3.33 16.30
C GLN A 4 42.43 4.10 15.72
N ARG A 5 42.48 4.47 14.43
CA ARG A 5 41.38 5.17 13.74
C ARG A 5 40.19 4.25 13.49
N TYR A 6 40.43 2.96 13.23
CA TYR A 6 39.39 1.95 13.07
C TYR A 6 38.69 1.61 14.39
N ILE A 7 39.45 1.47 15.47
CA ILE A 7 38.89 1.21 16.81
C ILE A 7 38.00 2.38 17.24
N PHE A 8 38.42 3.63 16.98
CA PHE A 8 37.61 4.80 17.32
C PHE A 8 36.30 4.85 16.50
N LEU A 9 36.33 4.53 15.19
CA LEU A 9 35.11 4.46 14.38
C LEU A 9 34.16 3.33 14.83
N HIS A 10 34.70 2.17 15.19
CA HIS A 10 33.90 1.02 15.63
C HIS A 10 33.25 1.27 17.00
N VAL A 11 33.97 1.91 17.92
CA VAL A 11 33.45 2.32 19.22
C VAL A 11 32.40 3.43 19.06
N PHE A 12 32.61 4.39 18.15
CA PHE A 12 31.61 5.42 17.86
C PHE A 12 30.35 4.83 17.21
N SER A 13 30.49 3.87 16.29
CA SER A 13 29.37 3.16 15.67
C SER A 13 28.59 2.32 16.69
N PHE A 14 29.27 1.67 17.63
CA PHE A 14 28.65 0.87 18.67
C PHE A 14 27.92 1.74 19.71
N SER A 15 28.52 2.88 20.07
CA SER A 15 27.93 3.89 20.97
C SER A 15 26.72 4.59 20.33
N LEU A 16 26.77 4.87 19.02
CA LEU A 16 25.64 5.45 18.29
C LEU A 16 24.46 4.45 18.17
N GLY A 17 24.76 3.17 17.95
CA GLY A 17 23.76 2.10 17.91
C GLY A 17 23.03 1.91 19.24
N SER A 18 23.77 1.96 20.35
CA SER A 18 23.18 1.88 21.70
C SER A 18 22.44 3.17 22.10
N LEU A 19 22.82 4.34 21.58
CA LEU A 19 22.06 5.59 21.76
C LEU A 19 20.73 5.60 20.99
N LEU A 20 20.68 5.02 19.79
CA LEU A 20 19.44 4.88 19.00
C LEU A 20 18.42 3.93 19.63
N GLU A 21 18.88 2.86 20.28
CA GLU A 21 18.02 1.92 21.03
C GLU A 21 17.40 2.53 22.30
N THR A 22 17.98 3.58 22.86
CA THR A 22 17.48 4.23 24.10
C THR A 22 16.42 5.31 23.84
N LEU A 23 16.11 5.63 22.59
CA LEU A 23 15.04 6.56 22.29
C LEU A 23 13.68 5.86 22.50
N PRO A 24 12.83 6.34 23.43
CA PRO A 24 11.54 5.70 23.72
C PRO A 24 10.64 5.62 22.49
N GLY A 25 10.81 6.52 21.50
CA GLY A 25 10.12 6.47 20.21
C GLY A 25 10.58 5.34 19.28
N VAL A 26 11.86 4.97 19.31
CA VAL A 26 12.43 3.89 18.47
C VAL A 26 12.02 2.52 19.01
N VAL A 27 12.06 2.34 20.33
CA VAL A 27 11.55 1.13 20.98
C VAL A 27 10.05 0.97 20.76
N PHE A 28 9.28 2.05 20.92
CA PHE A 28 7.84 2.03 20.62
C PHE A 28 7.57 1.65 19.16
N TYR A 29 8.32 2.25 18.22
CA TYR A 29 8.20 1.95 16.81
C TYR A 29 8.48 0.46 16.50
N LEU A 30 9.61 -0.09 16.96
CA LEU A 30 9.95 -1.51 16.81
C LEU A 30 8.87 -2.43 17.38
N VAL A 31 8.36 -2.13 18.59
CA VAL A 31 7.31 -2.93 19.23
C VAL A 31 6.01 -2.91 18.41
N VAL A 32 5.64 -1.77 17.80
CA VAL A 32 4.42 -1.70 16.98
C VAL A 32 4.61 -2.40 15.62
N VAL A 33 5.80 -2.33 15.00
CA VAL A 33 6.09 -3.13 13.80
C VAL A 33 5.98 -4.62 14.09
N GLN A 34 6.56 -5.07 15.21
CA GLN A 34 6.45 -6.45 15.66
C GLN A 34 4.99 -6.81 15.99
N ALA A 35 4.21 -5.90 16.58
CA ALA A 35 2.79 -6.11 16.84
C ALA A 35 1.94 -6.19 15.56
N VAL A 36 2.33 -5.52 14.49
CA VAL A 36 1.72 -5.67 13.16
C VAL A 36 2.03 -7.06 12.62
N GLU A 37 3.28 -7.51 12.69
CA GLU A 37 3.67 -8.84 12.21
C GLU A 37 3.02 -9.98 13.01
N THR A 38 2.88 -9.83 14.33
CA THR A 38 2.15 -10.81 15.15
C THR A 38 0.64 -10.75 14.88
N ALA A 39 0.04 -9.58 14.72
CA ALA A 39 -1.37 -9.46 14.36
C ALA A 39 -1.68 -10.05 12.98
N LEU A 40 -0.75 -9.99 12.03
CA LEU A 40 -0.84 -10.69 10.74
C LEU A 40 -0.74 -12.22 10.92
N THR A 41 0.07 -12.68 11.88
CA THR A 41 0.19 -14.11 12.21
C THR A 41 -1.07 -14.63 12.93
N GLU A 42 -1.73 -13.78 13.71
CA GLU A 42 -2.97 -14.09 14.43
C GLU A 42 -4.26 -13.84 13.59
N GLU A 43 -4.13 -13.59 12.29
CA GLU A 43 -5.24 -13.25 11.35
C GLU A 43 -6.10 -12.03 11.78
N GLN A 44 -5.59 -11.17 12.66
CA GLN A 44 -6.24 -9.94 13.10
C GLN A 44 -5.97 -8.79 12.12
N HIS A 45 -6.36 -8.97 10.85
CA HIS A 45 -6.08 -8.05 9.75
C HIS A 45 -6.57 -6.61 10.00
N GLN A 46 -7.73 -6.44 10.65
CA GLN A 46 -8.27 -5.13 11.02
C GLN A 46 -7.35 -4.38 11.98
N ARG A 47 -6.87 -5.08 13.02
CA ARG A 47 -6.01 -4.50 14.05
C ARG A 47 -4.63 -4.15 13.49
N ALA A 48 -4.06 -5.04 12.68
CA ALA A 48 -2.79 -4.81 12.00
C ALA A 48 -2.84 -3.55 11.13
N LEU A 49 -3.89 -3.41 10.30
CA LEU A 49 -4.05 -2.24 9.43
C LEU A 49 -4.26 -0.94 10.22
N LEU A 50 -5.04 -0.97 11.30
CA LEU A 50 -5.23 0.19 12.18
C LEU A 50 -3.92 0.62 12.85
N LEU A 51 -3.09 -0.33 13.27
CA LEU A 51 -1.78 -0.05 13.86
C LEU A 51 -0.80 0.53 12.83
N SER A 52 -0.77 -0.01 11.61
CA SER A 52 0.07 0.54 10.53
C SER A 52 -0.36 1.96 10.14
N LEU A 53 -1.68 2.22 10.08
CA LEU A 53 -2.22 3.56 9.82
C LEU A 53 -1.91 4.56 10.93
N ARG A 54 -1.78 4.10 12.19
CA ARG A 54 -1.34 4.93 13.32
C ARG A 54 0.15 5.28 13.26
N LEU A 55 0.98 4.33 12.84
CA LEU A 55 2.41 4.57 12.60
C LEU A 55 2.66 5.48 11.40
N ASN A 56 1.70 5.57 10.49
CA ASN A 56 1.74 6.42 9.30
C ASN A 56 2.87 6.06 8.31
N GLU A 57 3.36 4.82 8.37
CA GLU A 57 4.47 4.37 7.53
C GLU A 57 3.96 3.63 6.28
N ASP A 58 4.31 4.16 5.10
CA ASP A 58 3.79 3.66 3.83
C ASP A 58 4.16 2.18 3.58
N SER A 59 5.39 1.76 3.91
CA SER A 59 5.87 0.38 3.76
C SER A 59 5.00 -0.62 4.52
N LEU A 60 4.65 -0.30 5.78
CA LEU A 60 3.85 -1.16 6.65
C LEU A 60 2.39 -1.16 6.25
N ILE A 61 1.84 0.01 5.88
CA ILE A 61 0.45 0.10 5.40
C ILE A 61 0.29 -0.76 4.15
N GLN A 62 1.22 -0.66 3.21
CA GLN A 62 1.21 -1.46 1.98
C GLN A 62 1.33 -2.96 2.26
N LYS A 63 2.25 -3.36 3.15
CA LYS A 63 2.40 -4.76 3.58
C LYS A 63 1.11 -5.30 4.21
N CYS A 64 0.47 -4.50 5.07
CA CYS A 64 -0.80 -4.86 5.69
C CYS A 64 -1.92 -5.03 4.66
N ILE A 65 -2.08 -4.07 3.73
CA ILE A 65 -3.11 -4.14 2.68
C ILE A 65 -2.95 -5.42 1.86
N LEU A 66 -1.73 -5.76 1.44
CA LEU A 66 -1.44 -6.95 0.63
C LEU A 66 -1.57 -8.26 1.41
N SER A 67 -1.40 -8.25 2.73
CA SER A 67 -1.55 -9.44 3.57
C SER A 67 -3.00 -9.85 3.83
N VAL A 68 -3.97 -8.93 3.65
CA VAL A 68 -5.37 -9.23 3.92
C VAL A 68 -5.93 -10.21 2.90
N LYS A 69 -6.64 -11.24 3.38
CA LYS A 69 -7.33 -12.19 2.52
C LYS A 69 -8.43 -11.48 1.71
N PRO A 70 -8.61 -11.79 0.41
CA PRO A 70 -9.63 -11.15 -0.44
C PRO A 70 -11.06 -11.22 0.11
N ALA A 71 -11.39 -12.29 0.85
CA ALA A 71 -12.70 -12.49 1.48
C ALA A 71 -12.96 -11.50 2.64
N ASP A 72 -11.91 -11.06 3.33
CA ASP A 72 -12.01 -10.22 4.53
C ASP A 72 -11.93 -8.72 4.21
N ILE A 73 -11.53 -8.35 2.98
CA ILE A 73 -11.49 -6.96 2.49
C ILE A 73 -12.73 -6.14 2.86
N PRO A 74 -13.98 -6.58 2.60
CA PRO A 74 -15.17 -5.77 2.93
C PRO A 74 -15.33 -5.53 4.44
N ALA A 75 -15.02 -6.54 5.26
CA ALA A 75 -15.08 -6.42 6.72
C ALA A 75 -13.96 -5.50 7.24
N VAL A 76 -12.77 -5.56 6.65
CA VAL A 76 -11.67 -4.68 7.02
C VAL A 76 -11.95 -3.26 6.57
N ALA A 77 -12.34 -3.04 5.32
CA ALA A 77 -12.62 -1.72 4.75
C ALA A 77 -13.69 -0.97 5.57
N SER A 78 -14.78 -1.63 5.94
CA SER A 78 -15.85 -1.02 6.75
C SER A 78 -15.45 -0.67 8.18
N SER A 79 -14.47 -1.38 8.75
CA SER A 79 -13.98 -1.12 10.12
C SER A 79 -13.08 0.11 10.25
N ILE A 80 -12.63 0.70 9.12
CA ILE A 80 -11.66 1.79 9.12
C ILE A 80 -12.33 3.11 9.51
N PRO A 81 -11.86 3.80 10.57
CA PRO A 81 -12.39 5.10 10.96
C PRO A 81 -12.11 6.20 9.93
N PHE A 82 -13.00 7.18 9.85
CA PHE A 82 -12.93 8.32 8.92
C PHE A 82 -11.55 9.01 8.87
N ARG A 83 -10.90 9.20 10.03
CA ARG A 83 -9.61 9.93 10.11
C ARG A 83 -8.48 9.29 9.29
N TYR A 84 -8.57 8.00 9.00
CA TYR A 84 -7.53 7.26 8.30
C TYR A 84 -7.86 7.03 6.82
N LEU A 85 -9.06 7.43 6.36
CA LEU A 85 -9.49 7.23 4.97
C LEU A 85 -8.56 7.92 3.99
N GLN A 86 -8.20 9.18 4.24
CA GLN A 86 -7.29 9.93 3.37
C GLN A 86 -5.96 9.17 3.18
N ARG A 87 -5.36 8.72 4.29
CA ARG A 87 -4.08 8.03 4.26
C ARG A 87 -4.16 6.68 3.56
N LEU A 88 -5.25 5.95 3.73
CA LEU A 88 -5.49 4.70 3.02
C LEU A 88 -5.61 4.94 1.51
N MET A 89 -6.29 6.01 1.09
CA MET A 89 -6.46 6.34 -0.34
C MET A 89 -5.14 6.70 -1.00
N GLU A 90 -4.27 7.44 -0.29
CA GLU A 90 -2.91 7.72 -0.74
C GLU A 90 -2.07 6.43 -0.86
N ALA A 91 -2.17 5.53 0.11
CA ALA A 91 -1.48 4.25 0.07
C ALA A 91 -1.97 3.36 -1.09
N LEU A 92 -3.29 3.31 -1.32
CA LEU A 92 -3.89 2.61 -2.46
C LEU A 92 -3.46 3.22 -3.81
N SER A 93 -3.40 4.55 -3.93
CA SER A 93 -2.90 5.19 -5.15
C SER A 93 -1.44 4.82 -5.42
N ASN A 94 -0.61 4.77 -4.37
CA ASN A 94 0.79 4.36 -4.50
C ASN A 94 0.92 2.88 -4.87
N LEU A 95 0.07 1.99 -4.32
CA LEU A 95 0.07 0.58 -4.67
C LEU A 95 -0.35 0.33 -6.12
N LEU A 96 -1.32 1.08 -6.64
CA LEU A 96 -1.74 0.99 -8.05
C LEU A 96 -0.63 1.34 -9.02
N GLU A 97 0.22 2.31 -8.68
CA GLU A 97 1.33 2.73 -9.54
C GLU A 97 2.55 1.81 -9.44
N ASN A 98 2.77 1.16 -8.28
CA ASN A 98 4.03 0.44 -7.99
C ASN A 98 3.91 -1.08 -7.89
N SER A 99 2.71 -1.66 -7.94
CA SER A 99 2.53 -3.10 -7.73
C SER A 99 1.79 -3.78 -8.90
N PRO A 100 2.12 -5.06 -9.18
CA PRO A 100 1.49 -5.82 -10.26
C PRO A 100 0.11 -6.39 -9.88
N HIS A 101 -0.30 -6.30 -8.61
CA HIS A 101 -1.53 -6.90 -8.09
C HIS A 101 -2.76 -6.00 -8.33
N LEU A 102 -3.00 -5.63 -9.59
CA LEU A 102 -4.02 -4.65 -9.95
C LEU A 102 -5.43 -5.06 -9.50
N GLU A 103 -5.85 -6.29 -9.79
CA GLU A 103 -7.20 -6.79 -9.45
C GLU A 103 -7.46 -6.70 -7.94
N PHE A 104 -6.49 -7.10 -7.13
CA PHE A 104 -6.59 -7.06 -5.68
C PHE A 104 -6.77 -5.63 -5.16
N ILE A 105 -6.01 -4.68 -5.71
CA ILE A 105 -6.09 -3.28 -5.29
C ILE A 105 -7.37 -2.62 -5.78
N LEU A 106 -7.81 -2.92 -7.01
CA LEU A 106 -9.10 -2.45 -7.51
C LEU A 106 -10.26 -2.98 -6.67
N ARG A 107 -10.17 -4.23 -6.18
CA ARG A 107 -11.15 -4.79 -5.25
C ARG A 107 -11.18 -4.02 -3.94
N TRP A 108 -10.01 -3.67 -3.40
CA TRP A 108 -9.91 -2.78 -2.23
C TRP A 108 -10.57 -1.42 -2.47
N CYS A 109 -10.25 -0.75 -3.59
CA CYS A 109 -10.86 0.53 -3.94
C CYS A 109 -12.39 0.42 -4.06
N GLN A 110 -12.90 -0.67 -4.66
CA GLN A 110 -14.32 -0.91 -4.80
C GLN A 110 -15.01 -1.05 -3.44
N GLU A 111 -14.51 -1.93 -2.57
CA GLU A 111 -15.12 -2.17 -1.25
C GLU A 111 -14.97 -0.95 -0.32
N PHE A 112 -13.86 -0.24 -0.41
CA PHE A 112 -13.66 1.03 0.28
C PHE A 112 -14.69 2.09 -0.11
N CYS A 113 -14.89 2.30 -1.42
CA CYS A 113 -15.87 3.27 -1.93
C CYS A 113 -17.31 2.88 -1.57
N LYS A 114 -17.63 1.58 -1.53
CA LYS A 114 -18.94 1.10 -1.08
C LYS A 114 -19.17 1.37 0.41
N ALA A 115 -18.17 1.07 1.25
CA ALA A 115 -18.28 1.22 2.70
C ALA A 115 -18.34 2.70 3.14
N HIS A 116 -17.55 3.57 2.50
CA HIS A 116 -17.35 4.95 2.95
C HIS A 116 -17.95 6.00 2.02
N GLY A 117 -18.70 5.60 0.98
CA GLY A 117 -19.21 6.51 -0.05
C GLY A 117 -19.99 7.71 0.51
N HIS A 118 -20.85 7.50 1.52
CA HIS A 118 -21.60 8.58 2.15
C HIS A 118 -20.69 9.57 2.89
N SER A 119 -19.77 9.05 3.70
CA SER A 119 -18.82 9.88 4.47
C SER A 119 -17.86 10.66 3.56
N ILE A 120 -17.49 10.06 2.42
CA ILE A 120 -16.70 10.71 1.37
C ILE A 120 -17.46 11.88 0.74
N GLN A 121 -18.77 11.74 0.51
CA GLN A 121 -19.59 12.83 -0.05
C GLN A 121 -19.72 14.00 0.92
N GLU A 122 -19.96 13.72 2.21
CA GLU A 122 -20.09 14.77 3.23
C GLU A 122 -18.78 15.55 3.43
N ASN A 123 -17.64 14.85 3.38
CA ASN A 123 -16.32 15.43 3.62
C ASN A 123 -15.50 15.60 2.33
N PHE A 124 -16.18 15.76 1.21
CA PHE A 124 -15.54 15.76 -0.11
C PHE A 124 -14.38 16.75 -0.20
N ARG A 125 -14.51 17.95 0.38
CA ARG A 125 -13.48 19.00 0.30
C ARG A 125 -12.12 18.57 0.84
N THR A 126 -12.10 17.79 1.92
CA THR A 126 -10.85 17.34 2.56
C THR A 126 -10.28 16.11 1.87
N LEU A 127 -11.14 15.20 1.43
CA LEU A 127 -10.74 13.95 0.77
C LEU A 127 -10.50 14.08 -0.74
N HIS A 128 -10.92 15.19 -1.35
CA HIS A 128 -10.86 15.41 -2.80
C HIS A 128 -9.45 15.25 -3.39
N PRO A 129 -8.34 15.75 -2.78
CA PRO A 129 -7.01 15.55 -3.32
C PRO A 129 -6.61 14.07 -3.38
N ALA A 130 -6.87 13.32 -2.30
CA ALA A 130 -6.57 11.89 -2.22
C ALA A 130 -7.44 11.07 -3.18
N LEU A 131 -8.73 11.37 -3.27
CA LEU A 131 -9.65 10.82 -4.28
C LEU A 131 -9.16 11.05 -5.70
N ARG A 132 -8.72 12.27 -6.00
CA ARG A 132 -8.22 12.63 -7.33
C ARG A 132 -6.95 11.87 -7.67
N SER A 133 -6.04 11.71 -6.71
CA SER A 133 -4.84 10.88 -6.88
C SER A 133 -5.20 9.43 -7.19
N LEU A 134 -6.11 8.85 -6.40
CA LEU A 134 -6.58 7.49 -6.60
C LEU A 134 -7.24 7.30 -7.96
N ASN A 135 -8.15 8.19 -8.34
CA ASN A 135 -8.84 8.11 -9.63
C ASN A 135 -7.86 8.25 -10.82
N LYS A 136 -6.86 9.12 -10.68
CA LYS A 136 -5.79 9.27 -11.69
C LYS A 136 -4.99 7.97 -11.85
N ALA A 137 -4.61 7.32 -10.74
CA ALA A 137 -3.90 6.04 -10.76
C ALA A 137 -4.73 4.93 -11.43
N ILE A 138 -6.03 4.83 -11.09
CA ILE A 138 -6.96 3.88 -11.72
C ILE A 138 -7.10 4.15 -13.23
N THR A 139 -7.26 5.41 -13.62
CA THR A 139 -7.43 5.79 -15.03
C THR A 139 -6.19 5.46 -15.86
N ARG A 140 -5.00 5.68 -15.32
CA ARG A 140 -3.73 5.30 -15.95
C ARG A 140 -3.64 3.80 -16.16
N ALA A 141 -3.86 3.01 -15.10
CA ALA A 141 -3.84 1.55 -15.18
C ALA A 141 -4.85 1.02 -16.23
N HIS A 142 -6.03 1.64 -16.32
CA HIS A 142 -7.01 1.31 -17.34
C HIS A 142 -6.53 1.63 -18.77
N GLN A 143 -5.93 2.81 -18.98
CA GLN A 143 -5.39 3.21 -20.29
C GLN A 143 -4.27 2.27 -20.74
N ASP A 144 -3.31 1.98 -19.86
CA ASP A 144 -2.18 1.10 -20.17
C ASP A 144 -2.66 -0.31 -20.58
N LEU A 145 -3.64 -0.85 -19.85
CA LEU A 145 -4.28 -2.13 -20.18
C LEU A 145 -5.04 -2.09 -21.50
N ALA A 146 -5.82 -1.04 -21.74
CA ALA A 146 -6.63 -0.89 -22.95
C ALA A 146 -5.76 -0.77 -24.20
N GLU A 147 -4.67 -0.02 -24.13
CA GLU A 147 -3.71 0.13 -25.22
C GLU A 147 -3.01 -1.20 -25.52
N THR A 148 -2.52 -1.89 -24.49
CA THR A 148 -1.87 -3.20 -24.63
C THR A 148 -2.84 -4.22 -25.23
N CYS A 149 -4.08 -4.26 -24.75
CA CYS A 149 -5.10 -5.16 -25.27
C CYS A 149 -5.44 -4.86 -26.73
N SER A 150 -5.55 -3.58 -27.09
CA SER A 150 -5.87 -3.15 -28.46
C SER A 150 -4.74 -3.52 -29.43
N SER A 151 -3.48 -3.29 -29.03
CA SER A 151 -2.30 -3.68 -29.79
C SER A 151 -2.26 -5.20 -30.01
N ASN A 152 -2.39 -5.98 -28.93
CA ASN A 152 -2.40 -7.44 -28.99
C ASN A 152 -3.53 -7.96 -29.89
N LEU A 153 -4.74 -7.39 -29.75
CA LEU A 153 -5.89 -7.77 -30.56
C LEU A 153 -5.65 -7.48 -32.05
N TYR A 154 -5.10 -6.31 -32.38
CA TYR A 154 -4.79 -5.96 -33.76
C TYR A 154 -3.75 -6.91 -34.36
N SER A 155 -2.67 -7.20 -33.63
CA SER A 155 -1.64 -8.15 -34.06
C SER A 155 -2.22 -9.55 -34.30
N LEU A 156 -3.02 -10.07 -33.37
CA LEU A 156 -3.66 -11.38 -33.52
C LEU A 156 -4.63 -11.42 -34.71
N ARG A 157 -5.41 -10.36 -34.92
CA ARG A 157 -6.32 -10.24 -36.08
C ARG A 157 -5.54 -10.21 -37.40
N TYR A 158 -4.43 -9.48 -37.45
CA TYR A 158 -3.55 -9.44 -38.61
C TYR A 158 -3.02 -10.84 -38.93
N LEU A 159 -2.42 -11.53 -37.95
CA LEU A 159 -1.88 -12.88 -38.14
C LEU A 159 -2.94 -13.88 -38.59
N THR A 160 -4.15 -13.80 -38.02
CA THR A 160 -5.26 -14.71 -38.39
C THR A 160 -5.73 -14.47 -39.82
N THR A 161 -5.77 -13.21 -40.27
CA THR A 161 -6.17 -12.88 -41.66
C THR A 161 -5.10 -13.23 -42.69
N THR A 162 -3.82 -13.23 -42.30
CA THR A 162 -2.73 -13.69 -43.20
C THR A 162 -2.68 -15.21 -43.32
N ILE A 163 -2.90 -15.96 -42.22
CA ILE A 163 -2.84 -17.43 -42.23
C ILE A 163 -4.04 -18.05 -42.97
N THR A 164 -5.19 -17.38 -42.97
CA THR A 164 -6.42 -17.88 -43.62
C THR A 164 -6.51 -17.55 -45.12
N LYS A 165 -5.49 -16.89 -45.68
CA LYS A 165 -5.42 -16.50 -47.10
C LYS A 165 -4.63 -17.49 -47.97
N ASP A 166 -4.02 -18.51 -47.37
CA ASP A 166 -3.43 -19.68 -48.03
C ASP A 166 -4.41 -20.87 -47.95
#